data_AF-A0A7S3DFZ7-F1
#
_entry.id   AF-A0A7S3DFZ7-F1
#
_cell.length_a   1.000
_cell.length_b   1.000
_cell.length_c   1.000
_cell.angle_alpha   90.00
_cell.angle_beta   90.00
_cell.angle_gamma   90.00
#
_symmetry.space_group_name_H-M   'P 1'
#
loop_
_entity.id
_entity.type
_entity.pdbx_description
1 polymer ?
#
loop_
_entity_poly.entity_id
_entity_poly.type
_entity_poly.pdbx_seq_one_letter_code
_entity_poly.pdbx_strand_id
1 'polypeptide(L)'
;EHIANKLDEVLIEEASEILDIFNGKKVSNGNVSQPGQTIFASISRKLHKIGSCASEKPCMLAPPLSCYGCSSLEAFIEVDHGAVVDELVAETKKAFGESHSIEILQNEEFLHAAKFVKNFKENA
;
A
#
# COMPACT_ATOMS: atom_id res chain seq x y z
N GLU A 1 -4.57 -13.83 -32.30
CA GLU A 1 -3.73 -13.94 -31.09
C GLU A 1 -2.51 -13.01 -31.10
N HIS A 2 -1.77 -12.84 -32.19
CA HIS A 2 -0.48 -12.13 -32.17
C HIS A 2 -0.55 -10.61 -31.86
N ILE A 3 -1.66 -9.95 -32.19
CA ILE A 3 -1.85 -8.50 -31.93
C ILE A 3 -2.22 -8.25 -30.47
N ALA A 4 -3.02 -9.12 -29.86
CA ALA A 4 -3.41 -8.99 -28.44
C ALA A 4 -2.18 -9.13 -27.53
N ASN A 5 -1.32 -10.11 -27.81
CA ASN A 5 -0.09 -10.32 -27.02
C ASN A 5 0.88 -9.13 -27.13
N LYS A 6 1.02 -8.53 -28.32
CA LYS A 6 1.83 -7.31 -28.49
C LYS A 6 1.23 -6.09 -27.80
N LEU A 7 -0.10 -6.00 -27.78
CA LEU A 7 -0.78 -4.92 -27.07
C LEU A 7 -0.58 -5.07 -25.56
N ASP A 8 -0.71 -6.28 -25.05
CA ASP A 8 -0.45 -6.59 -23.64
C ASP A 8 1.03 -6.34 -23.27
N GLU A 9 1.99 -6.74 -24.11
CA GLU A 9 3.41 -6.45 -23.90
C GLU A 9 3.69 -4.95 -23.83
N VAL A 10 3.17 -4.17 -24.79
CA VAL A 10 3.34 -2.70 -24.81
C VAL A 10 2.65 -2.05 -23.62
N LEU A 11 1.45 -2.51 -23.24
CA LEU A 11 0.74 -2.00 -22.06
C LEU A 11 1.46 -2.34 -20.76
N ILE A 12 2.05 -3.54 -20.65
CA ILE A 12 2.86 -3.95 -19.50
C ILE A 12 4.16 -3.15 -19.43
N GLU A 13 4.80 -2.85 -20.57
CA GLU A 13 6.05 -2.10 -20.65
C GLU A 13 5.84 -0.61 -20.32
N GLU A 14 4.83 0.02 -20.92
CA GLU A 14 4.45 1.43 -20.67
C GLU A 14 3.86 1.63 -19.27
N ALA A 15 3.11 0.65 -18.77
CA ALA A 15 2.64 0.65 -17.40
C ALA A 15 3.66 0.03 -16.44
N SER A 16 4.86 -0.40 -16.85
CA SER A 16 5.81 -1.07 -15.94
C SER A 16 6.24 -0.16 -14.80
N GLU A 17 6.43 1.14 -15.06
CA GLU A 17 6.63 2.18 -14.04
C GLU A 17 5.45 2.27 -13.06
N ILE A 18 4.24 1.98 -13.54
CA ILE A 18 2.99 1.93 -12.76
C ILE A 18 2.77 0.53 -12.16
N LEU A 19 3.42 -0.53 -12.64
CA LEU A 19 3.24 -1.94 -12.27
C LEU A 19 4.32 -2.44 -11.29
N ASP A 20 5.41 -1.69 -11.09
CA ASP A 20 6.51 -2.01 -10.14
C ASP A 20 6.47 -1.19 -8.83
N ILE A 21 5.30 -1.11 -8.19
CA ILE A 21 5.04 -0.22 -7.03
C ILE A 21 4.67 -1.03 -5.78
N PHE A 22 5.43 -2.09 -5.52
CA PHE A 22 5.66 -2.49 -4.14
C PHE A 22 7.14 -2.80 -4.00
N ASN A 23 7.90 -1.79 -3.60
CA ASN A 23 9.33 -1.91 -3.37
C ASN A 23 9.65 -2.44 -1.95
N GLY A 24 8.62 -2.67 -1.13
CA GLY A 24 8.74 -3.18 0.23
C GLY A 24 8.85 -4.71 0.30
N LYS A 25 8.72 -5.26 1.51
CA LYS A 25 8.72 -6.70 1.77
C LYS A 25 7.54 -7.12 2.63
N LYS A 26 7.09 -8.36 2.45
CA LYS A 26 6.13 -9.01 3.36
C LYS A 26 6.92 -9.79 4.41
N VAL A 27 6.62 -9.59 5.69
CA VAL A 27 7.29 -10.29 6.79
C VAL A 27 6.27 -10.72 7.85
N SER A 28 6.60 -11.72 8.64
CA SER A 28 5.84 -12.01 9.87
C SER A 28 6.21 -11.04 10.97
N ASN A 29 5.25 -10.72 11.85
CA ASN A 29 5.54 -9.91 13.04
C ASN A 29 6.56 -10.65 13.93
N GLY A 30 7.77 -10.08 14.06
CA GLY A 30 8.91 -10.67 14.78
C GLY A 30 10.09 -11.04 13.88
N ASN A 31 9.88 -11.07 12.56
CA ASN A 31 10.92 -11.35 11.55
C ASN A 31 11.25 -10.11 10.70
N VAL A 32 11.18 -8.93 11.31
CA VAL A 32 11.61 -7.68 10.65
C VAL A 32 13.11 -7.70 10.40
N SER A 33 13.56 -7.14 9.26
CA SER A 33 14.98 -7.18 8.91
C SER A 33 15.85 -6.33 9.85
N GLN A 34 15.30 -5.23 10.37
CA GLN A 34 15.96 -4.40 11.36
C GLN A 34 14.96 -3.68 12.28
N PRO A 35 15.38 -3.29 13.50
CA PRO A 35 14.56 -2.48 14.38
C PRO A 35 14.32 -1.10 13.75
N GLY A 36 13.06 -0.80 13.44
CA GLY A 36 12.67 0.47 12.84
C GLY A 36 11.35 1.01 13.39
N GLN A 37 10.86 2.09 12.80
CA GLN A 37 9.58 2.69 13.22
C GLN A 37 8.45 1.67 13.04
N THR A 38 7.64 1.49 14.08
CA THR A 38 6.45 0.67 13.98
C THR A 38 5.34 1.46 13.31
N ILE A 39 4.67 0.83 12.34
CA ILE A 39 3.57 1.43 11.59
C ILE A 39 2.27 0.91 12.19
N PHE A 40 1.37 1.84 12.52
CA PHE A 40 0.06 1.53 13.08
C PHE A 40 -1.06 2.07 12.20
N ALA A 41 -2.19 1.37 12.19
CA ALA A 41 -3.43 1.86 11.60
C ALA A 41 -4.63 1.49 12.49
N SER A 42 -5.71 2.26 12.35
CA SER A 42 -7.00 1.88 12.93
C SER A 42 -7.69 0.88 12.01
N ILE A 43 -8.12 -0.25 12.57
CA ILE A 43 -9.07 -1.16 11.94
C ILE A 43 -10.20 -1.39 12.94
N SER A 44 -11.45 -1.12 12.55
CA SER A 44 -12.63 -1.22 13.40
C SER A 44 -12.46 -0.50 14.75
N ARG A 45 -11.87 0.70 14.72
CA ARG A 45 -11.55 1.52 15.91
C ARG A 45 -10.56 0.90 16.90
N LYS A 46 -9.81 -0.12 16.49
CA LYS A 46 -8.71 -0.70 17.27
C LYS A 46 -7.39 -0.37 16.59
N LEU A 47 -6.36 -0.11 17.39
CA LEU A 47 -5.02 0.15 16.87
C LEU A 47 -4.34 -1.19 16.55
N HIS A 48 -3.97 -1.39 15.29
CA HIS A 48 -3.26 -2.57 14.81
C HIS A 48 -1.83 -2.20 14.41
N LYS A 49 -0.87 -3.05 14.77
CA LYS A 49 0.49 -2.98 14.25
C LYS A 49 0.50 -3.62 12.87
N ILE A 50 0.69 -2.80 11.83
CA ILE A 50 0.52 -3.24 10.43
C ILE A 50 1.85 -3.47 9.72
N GLY A 51 2.96 -3.00 10.28
CA GLY A 51 4.27 -3.18 9.67
C GLY A 51 5.38 -2.47 10.42
N SER A 52 6.56 -2.47 9.80
CA SER A 52 7.73 -1.74 10.24
C SER A 52 8.41 -1.02 9.09
N CYS A 53 9.05 0.11 9.38
CA CYS A 53 9.93 0.79 8.45
C CYS A 53 11.36 0.27 8.64
N ALA A 54 11.83 -0.58 7.74
CA ALA A 54 13.18 -1.12 7.74
C ALA A 54 14.20 -0.17 7.10
N SER A 55 14.15 1.11 7.47
CA SER A 55 15.16 2.11 7.08
C SER A 55 15.96 2.53 8.31
N GLU A 56 17.28 2.62 8.19
CA GLU A 56 18.16 3.18 9.22
C GLU A 56 17.91 4.67 9.48
N LYS A 57 17.28 5.36 8.52
CA LYS A 57 16.92 6.79 8.62
C LYS A 57 15.40 6.97 8.68
N PRO A 58 14.87 7.83 9.58
CA PRO A 58 13.46 8.18 9.59
C PRO A 58 13.05 8.78 8.24
N CYS A 59 12.00 8.25 7.64
CA CYS A 59 11.37 8.90 6.49
C CYS A 59 10.43 10.02 6.97
N MET A 60 10.26 11.07 6.17
CA MET A 60 9.31 12.17 6.45
C MET A 60 7.88 11.85 6.00
N LEU A 61 7.61 10.59 5.63
CA LEU A 61 6.30 10.11 5.22
C LEU A 61 5.34 10.07 6.42
N ALA A 62 4.05 10.30 6.17
CA ALA A 62 2.99 10.27 7.18
C ALA A 62 2.27 8.91 7.15
N PRO A 63 2.60 7.96 8.05
CA PRO A 63 1.95 6.66 8.06
C PRO A 63 0.46 6.80 8.42
N PRO A 64 -0.41 5.84 8.05
CA PRO A 64 -0.05 4.56 7.43
C PRO A 64 -0.07 4.56 5.89
N LEU A 65 -0.81 5.47 5.25
CA LEU A 65 -1.13 5.39 3.82
C LEU A 65 0.13 5.57 2.93
N SER A 66 0.91 6.61 3.19
CA SER A 66 2.16 6.91 2.48
C SER A 66 3.19 5.77 2.51
N CYS A 67 3.14 4.89 3.51
CA CYS A 67 4.09 3.79 3.64
C CYS A 67 3.91 2.72 2.55
N TYR A 68 2.72 2.56 1.96
CA TYR A 68 2.48 1.54 0.95
C TYR A 68 3.27 1.75 -0.35
N GLY A 69 3.72 2.98 -0.63
CA GLY A 69 4.63 3.29 -1.73
C GLY A 69 6.12 3.21 -1.38
N CYS A 70 6.47 2.96 -0.10
CA CYS A 70 7.84 3.03 0.37
C CYS A 70 8.58 1.69 0.23
N SER A 71 9.80 1.72 -0.30
CA SER A 71 10.67 0.53 -0.40
C SER A 71 11.13 -0.04 0.93
N SER A 72 11.09 0.77 1.99
CA SER A 72 11.47 0.36 3.34
C SER A 72 10.30 -0.25 4.12
N LEU A 73 9.10 -0.34 3.54
CA LEU A 73 7.96 -0.95 4.20
C LEU A 73 8.16 -2.46 4.34
N GLU A 74 8.14 -2.94 5.56
CA GLU A 74 7.95 -4.35 5.91
C GLU A 74 6.53 -4.56 6.43
N ALA A 75 5.62 -4.96 5.53
CA ALA A 75 4.21 -5.17 5.82
C ALA A 75 3.99 -6.53 6.49
N PHE A 76 3.13 -6.56 7.51
CA PHE A 76 2.88 -7.76 8.29
C PHE A 76 1.83 -8.67 7.66
N ILE A 77 2.22 -9.91 7.38
CA ILE A 77 1.35 -10.88 6.69
C ILE A 77 0.09 -11.23 7.49
N GLU A 78 0.12 -11.07 8.81
CA GLU A 78 -0.98 -11.40 9.71
C GLU A 78 -2.10 -10.34 9.72
N VAL A 79 -1.89 -9.22 9.02
CA VAL A 79 -2.82 -8.08 9.00
C VAL A 79 -3.60 -8.05 7.71
N ASP A 80 -4.91 -7.81 7.83
CA ASP A 80 -5.76 -7.49 6.68
C ASP A 80 -5.52 -6.04 6.24
N HIS A 81 -4.49 -5.87 5.40
CA HIS A 81 -4.18 -4.58 4.81
C HIS A 81 -5.28 -4.05 3.88
N GLY A 82 -6.16 -4.93 3.36
CA GLY A 82 -7.34 -4.50 2.61
C GLY A 82 -8.29 -3.72 3.50
N ALA A 83 -8.62 -4.28 4.66
CA ALA A 83 -9.45 -3.60 5.66
C ALA A 83 -8.85 -2.26 6.13
N VAL A 84 -7.51 -2.18 6.26
CA VAL A 84 -6.82 -0.91 6.57
C VAL A 84 -7.10 0.14 5.51
N VAL A 85 -6.92 -0.19 4.22
CA VAL A 85 -7.12 0.76 3.12
C VAL A 85 -8.58 1.16 3.00
N ASP A 86 -9.51 0.21 3.13
CA ASP A 86 -10.95 0.48 3.08
C ASP A 86 -11.38 1.45 4.19
N GLU A 87 -10.86 1.29 5.42
CA GLU A 87 -11.15 2.20 6.53
C GLU A 87 -10.58 3.61 6.27
N LEU A 88 -9.36 3.73 5.77
CA LEU A 88 -8.75 5.02 5.43
C LEU A 88 -9.52 5.76 4.32
N VAL A 89 -9.99 5.04 3.30
CA VAL A 89 -10.85 5.59 2.25
C VAL A 89 -12.18 6.05 2.85
N ALA A 90 -12.80 5.24 3.70
CA ALA A 90 -14.07 5.59 4.35
C ALA A 90 -13.94 6.82 5.26
N GLU A 91 -12.85 6.92 6.04
CA GLU A 91 -12.56 8.07 6.89
C GLU A 91 -12.34 9.34 6.07
N THR A 92 -11.61 9.24 4.96
CA THR A 92 -11.36 10.38 4.06
C THR A 92 -12.64 10.84 3.39
N LYS A 93 -13.47 9.91 2.89
CA LYS A 93 -14.80 10.25 2.35
C LYS A 93 -15.71 10.89 3.39
N LYS A 94 -15.64 10.44 4.65
CA LYS A 94 -16.40 11.05 5.75
C LYS A 94 -15.91 12.46 6.08
N ALA A 95 -14.60 12.69 6.05
CA ALA A 95 -14.00 13.98 6.39
C ALA A 95 -14.20 15.04 5.30
N PHE A 96 -14.07 14.65 4.03
CA PHE A 96 -14.09 15.58 2.89
C PHE A 96 -15.38 15.50 2.06
N GLY A 97 -16.25 14.52 2.30
CA GLY A 97 -17.49 14.31 1.55
C GLY A 97 -17.31 13.45 0.29
N GLU A 98 -18.39 12.80 -0.14
CA GLU A 98 -18.37 11.87 -1.29
C GLU A 98 -18.05 12.55 -2.63
N SER A 99 -18.28 13.86 -2.74
CA SER A 99 -17.91 14.63 -3.93
C SER A 99 -16.42 14.56 -4.24
N HIS A 100 -15.59 14.30 -3.22
CA HIS A 100 -14.14 14.22 -3.37
C HIS A 100 -13.60 12.81 -3.67
N SER A 101 -14.50 11.88 -4.05
CA SER A 101 -14.12 10.50 -4.37
C SER A 101 -13.17 10.41 -5.56
N ILE A 102 -13.26 11.35 -6.50
CA ILE A 102 -12.38 11.40 -7.67
C ILE A 102 -10.97 11.81 -7.26
N GLU A 103 -10.80 12.81 -6.39
CA GLU A 103 -9.46 13.18 -5.89
C GLU A 103 -8.82 12.07 -5.07
N ILE A 104 -9.60 11.28 -4.32
CA ILE A 104 -9.07 10.08 -3.63
C ILE A 104 -8.50 9.08 -4.65
N LEU A 105 -9.22 8.85 -5.76
CA LEU A 105 -8.77 7.92 -6.81
C LEU A 105 -7.55 8.44 -7.60
N GLN A 106 -7.33 9.75 -7.61
CA GLN A 106 -6.19 10.39 -8.28
C GLN A 106 -5.00 10.62 -7.33
N ASN A 107 -5.19 10.43 -6.03
CA ASN A 107 -4.14 10.61 -5.05
C ASN A 107 -3.15 9.42 -5.07
N GLU A 108 -1.87 9.76 -5.21
CA GLU A 108 -0.78 8.80 -5.37
C GLU A 108 -0.68 7.80 -4.21
N GLU A 109 -0.90 8.24 -2.97
CA GLU A 109 -0.80 7.35 -1.80
C GLU A 109 -1.93 6.32 -1.77
N PHE A 110 -3.15 6.72 -2.17
CA PHE A 110 -4.28 5.81 -2.31
C PHE A 110 -4.07 4.83 -3.47
N LEU A 111 -3.48 5.28 -4.58
CA LEU A 111 -3.12 4.41 -5.70
C LEU A 111 -2.08 3.36 -5.29
N HIS A 112 -1.02 3.77 -4.58
CA HIS A 112 -0.02 2.86 -4.02
C HIS A 112 -0.63 1.85 -3.05
N ALA A 113 -1.51 2.30 -2.16
CA ALA A 113 -2.16 1.44 -1.19
C ALA A 113 -3.13 0.43 -1.83
N ALA A 114 -3.97 0.86 -2.78
CA ALA A 114 -4.88 -0.01 -3.50
C ALA A 114 -4.11 -1.09 -4.29
N LYS A 115 -3.03 -0.69 -4.95
CA LYS A 115 -2.18 -1.60 -5.70
C LYS A 115 -1.43 -2.58 -4.79
N PHE A 116 -0.92 -2.11 -3.65
CA PHE A 116 -0.35 -2.98 -2.63
C PHE A 116 -1.34 -4.07 -2.23
N VAL A 117 -2.59 -3.71 -1.87
CA VAL A 117 -3.61 -4.67 -1.45
C VAL A 117 -3.90 -5.71 -2.53
N LYS A 118 -3.96 -5.29 -3.81
CA LYS A 118 -4.14 -6.20 -4.94
C LYS A 118 -3.01 -7.23 -5.02
N ASN A 119 -1.76 -6.76 -5.06
CA ASN A 119 -0.57 -7.63 -5.13
C ASN A 119 -0.40 -8.48 -3.86
N PHE A 120 -0.85 -7.96 -2.72
CA PHE A 120 -0.78 -8.64 -1.43
C PHE A 120 -1.63 -9.91 -1.43
N LYS A 121 -2.85 -9.84 -1.99
CA LYS A 121 -3.81 -10.95 -2.10
C LYS A 121 -3.45 -11.97 -3.20
N GLU A 122 -2.77 -11.55 -4.27
CA GLU A 122 -2.38 -12.45 -5.38
C GLU A 122 -1.15 -13.31 -5.05
N ASN A 123 -0.37 -12.96 -4.01
CA ASN A 123 0.88 -13.63 -3.63
C ASN A 123 0.89 -14.00 -2.13
N ALA A 124 -0.25 -14.40 -1.56
CA ALA A 124 -0.40 -14.90 -0.19
C ALA A 124 -1.06 -16.28 -0.25
#